data_AF-D6Y7V7-F1
#
_entry.id   AF-D6Y7V7-F1
#
_cell.length_a   1.000
_cell.length_b   1.000
_cell.length_c   1.000
_cell.angle_alpha   90.00
_cell.angle_beta   90.00
_cell.angle_gamma   90.00
#
_symmetry.space_group_name_H-M   'P 1'
#
loop_
_entity.id
_entity.type
_entity.pdbx_description
1 polymer ?
#
loop_
_entity_poly.entity_id
_entity_poly.type
_entity_poly.pdbx_seq_one_letter_code
_entity_poly.pdbx_strand_id
1 'polypeptide(L)'
;MPGAPARNDGGRAGAGGAALTGGGVAVIDDADGAPAGAAARERACPPYARRYEALGRVMAALAGHAELLQACRELAWWRGDDHCWHIEWREGPHACEVAEILVGGETELNGLAVPVGPVTGRTASLDVMGVGFVLRAIDPLGMERLRSRPGVWRMAAALNGAVPAGGRSRTGRHWEALLGG
;
A
#
# COMPACT_ATOMS: atom_id res chain seq x y z
N MET A 1 4.73 68.20 -17.35
CA MET A 1 5.11 69.60 -17.04
C MET A 1 3.82 70.39 -16.86
N PRO A 2 3.64 71.25 -15.84
CA PRO A 2 4.57 71.87 -14.87
C PRO A 2 4.25 71.41 -13.42
N GLY A 3 4.88 71.81 -12.33
CA GLY A 3 5.98 72.71 -12.01
C GLY A 3 6.09 72.74 -10.48
N ALA A 4 7.31 72.67 -9.95
CA ALA A 4 7.58 72.94 -8.53
C ALA A 4 7.42 74.44 -8.23
N PRO A 5 7.30 74.83 -6.95
CA PRO A 5 8.48 75.48 -6.38
C PRO A 5 8.76 75.21 -4.88
N ALA A 6 10.06 75.36 -4.60
CA ALA A 6 10.67 75.99 -3.42
C ALA A 6 10.65 75.30 -2.04
N ARG A 7 11.84 74.79 -1.73
CA ARG A 7 12.50 74.68 -0.42
C ARG A 7 12.29 75.89 0.50
N ASN A 8 12.29 75.64 1.81
CA ASN A 8 13.02 76.50 2.72
C ASN A 8 13.80 75.67 3.76
N ASP A 9 15.04 76.09 3.96
CA ASP A 9 16.09 75.50 4.78
C ASP A 9 16.04 76.00 6.23
N GLY A 10 16.60 75.19 7.14
CA GLY A 10 17.04 75.60 8.47
C GLY A 10 16.66 74.57 9.53
N GLY A 11 17.54 74.00 10.33
CA GLY A 11 18.98 74.19 10.46
C GLY A 11 19.47 73.31 11.62
N ARG A 12 20.59 72.62 11.36
CA ARG A 12 21.77 72.44 12.23
C ARG A 12 21.65 71.74 13.61
N ALA A 13 22.22 70.52 13.59
CA ALA A 13 23.31 69.98 14.43
C ALA A 13 23.11 69.54 15.90
N GLY A 14 23.70 68.36 16.17
CA GLY A 14 24.02 67.75 17.46
C GLY A 14 24.02 66.23 17.30
N ALA A 15 25.07 65.59 16.74
CA ALA A 15 26.36 65.24 17.36
C ALA A 15 26.23 64.45 18.68
N GLY A 16 26.67 63.19 18.66
CA GLY A 16 26.84 62.29 19.82
C GLY A 16 26.31 60.89 19.51
N GLY A 17 27.12 59.95 19.03
CA GLY A 17 27.95 59.08 19.89
C GLY A 17 27.27 57.70 19.96
N ALA A 18 27.60 56.79 19.05
CA ALA A 18 28.52 55.68 19.28
C ALA A 18 28.02 54.63 20.31
N ALA A 19 27.49 53.51 19.79
CA ALA A 19 27.71 52.18 20.35
C ALA A 19 27.46 51.12 19.26
N LEU A 20 28.53 50.80 18.53
CA LEU A 20 28.66 49.55 17.80
C LEU A 20 29.06 48.48 18.81
N THR A 21 28.21 47.49 19.01
CA THR A 21 28.59 46.12 19.36
C THR A 21 27.74 45.25 18.44
N GLY A 22 28.32 44.67 17.39
CA GLY A 22 28.87 43.33 17.47
C GLY A 22 27.70 42.34 17.43
N GLY A 23 27.36 41.73 16.31
CA GLY A 23 28.21 40.76 15.65
C GLY A 23 27.85 39.39 16.22
N GLY A 24 26.99 38.67 15.52
CA GLY A 24 26.51 37.35 15.92
C GLY A 24 25.78 36.69 14.76
N VAL A 25 26.55 36.26 13.76
CA VAL A 25 26.13 35.24 12.81
C VAL A 25 25.70 34.03 13.64
N ALA A 26 24.42 33.69 13.60
CA ALA A 26 23.94 32.44 14.19
C ALA A 26 24.59 31.30 13.38
N VAL A 27 25.65 30.73 13.96
CA VAL A 27 26.23 29.47 13.55
C VAL A 27 25.09 28.46 13.53
N ILE A 28 24.89 27.86 12.37
CA ILE A 28 24.00 26.74 12.16
C ILE A 28 24.69 25.60 12.90
N ASP A 29 24.23 25.31 14.12
CA ASP A 29 24.69 24.14 14.85
C ASP A 29 24.15 22.91 14.11
N ASP A 30 25.07 22.16 13.53
CA ASP A 30 24.86 20.83 12.94
C ASP A 30 24.58 19.87 14.11
N ALA A 31 23.38 19.98 14.67
CA ALA A 31 22.87 19.04 15.64
C ALA A 31 22.34 17.83 14.87
N ASP A 32 23.29 16.92 14.61
CA ASP A 32 23.09 15.55 14.19
C ASP A 32 22.14 14.85 15.19
N GLY A 33 20.85 14.96 14.89
CA GLY A 33 19.75 14.53 15.74
C GLY A 33 18.68 13.92 14.86
N ALA A 34 19.07 12.97 14.02
CA ALA A 34 18.13 12.06 13.37
C ALA A 34 17.15 11.54 14.43
N PRO A 35 15.82 11.49 14.17
CA PRO A 35 14.90 10.92 15.12
C PRO A 35 15.19 9.41 15.25
N ALA A 36 16.03 9.06 16.22
CA ALA A 36 16.36 7.72 16.66
C ALA A 36 15.13 6.95 17.21
N GLY A 37 13.94 7.55 17.17
CA GLY A 37 12.66 6.89 17.48
C GLY A 37 11.97 6.23 16.27
N ALA A 38 12.35 6.54 15.03
CA ALA A 38 11.74 5.95 13.83
C ALA A 38 12.45 4.67 13.36
N ALA A 39 13.77 4.60 13.55
CA ALA A 39 14.60 3.46 13.13
C ALA A 39 14.79 2.39 14.22
N ALA A 40 14.55 2.71 15.50
CA ALA A 40 14.72 1.81 16.64
C ALA A 40 13.42 1.14 17.11
N ARG A 41 12.41 1.07 16.25
CA ARG A 41 11.55 -0.11 16.24
C ARG A 41 12.35 -1.19 15.56
N GLU A 42 13.35 -1.72 16.26
CA GLU A 42 13.81 -3.08 15.99
C GLU A 42 12.52 -3.90 15.92
N ARG A 43 12.13 -4.28 14.69
CA ARG A 43 10.87 -4.97 14.42
C ARG A 43 11.03 -6.32 15.08
N ALA A 44 10.75 -6.37 16.39
CA ALA A 44 10.65 -7.61 17.14
C ALA A 44 9.71 -8.47 16.30
N CYS A 45 10.27 -9.54 15.75
CA CYS A 45 9.59 -10.29 14.73
C CYS A 45 8.27 -10.76 15.36
N PRO A 46 7.09 -10.37 14.82
CA PRO A 46 5.83 -10.61 15.50
C PRO A 46 5.70 -12.10 15.83
N PRO A 47 5.04 -12.46 16.94
CA PRO A 47 4.91 -13.86 17.35
C PRO A 47 4.36 -14.70 16.20
N TYR A 48 4.85 -15.93 16.05
CA TYR A 48 4.56 -16.80 14.90
C TYR A 48 3.06 -16.87 14.57
N ALA A 49 2.20 -17.01 15.59
CA ALA A 49 0.75 -17.00 15.45
C ALA A 49 0.21 -15.74 14.74
N ARG A 50 0.71 -14.55 15.10
CA ARG A 50 0.28 -13.27 14.49
C ARG A 50 0.65 -13.19 13.01
N ARG A 51 1.76 -13.81 12.59
CA ARG A 51 2.17 -13.83 11.17
C ARG A 51 1.21 -14.62 10.30
N TYR A 52 0.76 -15.78 10.78
CA TYR A 52 -0.20 -16.61 10.06
C TYR A 52 -1.61 -16.05 10.16
N GLU A 53 -1.96 -15.40 11.28
CA GLU A 53 -3.21 -14.64 11.39
C GLU A 53 -3.26 -13.52 10.35
N ALA A 54 -2.19 -12.72 10.23
CA ALA A 54 -2.10 -11.66 9.23
C ALA A 54 -2.22 -12.22 7.81
N LEU A 55 -1.50 -13.31 7.50
CA LEU A 55 -1.60 -13.97 6.19
C LEU A 55 -3.03 -14.46 5.94
N GLY A 56 -3.66 -15.11 6.92
CA GLY A 56 -5.02 -15.61 6.80
C GLY A 56 -6.03 -14.51 6.50
N ARG A 57 -5.91 -13.35 7.17
CA ARG A 57 -6.77 -12.17 6.90
C ARG A 57 -6.52 -11.59 5.51
N VAL A 58 -5.26 -11.52 5.06
CA VAL A 58 -4.93 -11.07 3.69
C VAL A 58 -5.52 -12.02 2.65
N MET A 59 -5.34 -13.33 2.81
CA MET A 59 -5.91 -14.30 1.89
C MET A 59 -7.44 -14.29 1.91
N ALA A 60 -8.07 -14.09 3.07
CA ALA A 60 -9.52 -13.94 3.18
C ALA A 60 -10.02 -12.66 2.48
N ALA A 61 -9.32 -11.53 2.64
CA ALA A 61 -9.63 -10.29 1.94
C ALA A 61 -9.52 -10.43 0.42
N LEU A 62 -8.47 -11.12 -0.07
CA LEU A 62 -8.33 -11.45 -1.49
C LEU A 62 -9.46 -12.40 -1.95
N ALA A 63 -9.82 -13.40 -1.15
CA ALA A 63 -10.91 -14.34 -1.46
C ALA A 63 -12.29 -13.69 -1.52
N GLY A 64 -12.53 -12.65 -0.72
CA GLY A 64 -13.71 -11.80 -0.83
C GLY A 64 -13.84 -11.09 -2.18
N HIS A 65 -12.74 -10.95 -2.91
CA HIS A 65 -12.68 -10.36 -4.25
C HIS A 65 -12.46 -11.44 -5.30
N ALA A 66 -13.49 -12.27 -5.52
CA ALA A 66 -13.42 -13.42 -6.44
C ALA A 66 -12.96 -13.06 -7.86
N GLU A 67 -13.30 -11.86 -8.35
CA GLU A 67 -12.79 -11.34 -9.62
C GLU A 67 -11.26 -11.20 -9.60
N LEU A 68 -10.68 -10.61 -8.55
CA LEU A 68 -9.24 -10.42 -8.44
C LEU A 68 -8.50 -11.78 -8.47
N LEU A 69 -8.97 -12.76 -7.71
CA LEU A 69 -8.34 -14.08 -7.69
C LEU A 69 -8.43 -14.82 -9.03
N GLN A 70 -9.56 -14.73 -9.72
CA GLN A 70 -9.72 -15.34 -11.04
C GLN A 70 -8.84 -14.69 -12.11
N ALA A 71 -8.48 -13.41 -11.92
CA ALA A 71 -7.58 -12.68 -12.82
C ALA A 71 -6.12 -13.09 -12.63
N CYS A 72 -5.72 -13.42 -11.40
CA CYS A 72 -4.36 -13.78 -11.07
C CYS A 72 -4.04 -15.18 -11.58
N ARG A 73 -3.17 -15.27 -12.59
CA ARG A 73 -2.62 -16.55 -13.02
C ARG A 73 -1.43 -16.90 -12.14
N GLU A 74 -1.30 -18.16 -11.75
CA GLU A 74 -0.14 -18.64 -10.98
C GLU A 74 0.08 -17.84 -9.67
N LEU A 75 -0.99 -17.55 -8.92
CA LEU A 75 -0.89 -16.92 -7.60
C LEU A 75 -0.12 -17.84 -6.64
N ALA A 76 0.94 -17.30 -6.06
CA ALA A 76 1.78 -17.96 -5.07
C ALA A 76 2.04 -17.05 -3.88
N TRP A 77 2.26 -17.65 -2.71
CA TRP A 77 2.74 -16.93 -1.54
C TRP A 77 3.78 -17.75 -0.79
N TRP A 78 4.78 -17.06 -0.26
CA TRP A 78 5.86 -17.68 0.50
C TRP A 78 6.41 -16.72 1.55
N ARG A 79 7.17 -17.29 2.47
CA ARG A 79 7.89 -16.51 3.48
C ARG A 79 9.28 -16.18 2.95
N GLY A 80 9.65 -14.90 2.95
CA GLY A 80 10.99 -14.45 2.59
C GLY A 80 11.94 -14.44 3.79
N ASP A 81 13.24 -14.39 3.49
CA ASP A 81 14.31 -14.24 4.48
C ASP A 81 14.27 -12.89 5.19
N ASP A 82 13.64 -11.90 4.54
CA ASP A 82 13.34 -10.56 5.07
C ASP A 82 12.23 -10.54 6.13
N HIS A 83 11.71 -11.72 6.50
CA HIS A 83 10.56 -11.83 7.38
C HIS A 83 9.34 -11.04 6.86
N CYS A 84 9.17 -10.98 5.54
CA CYS A 84 7.93 -10.55 4.90
C CYS A 84 7.22 -11.75 4.26
N TRP A 85 5.90 -11.64 4.15
CA TRP A 85 5.14 -12.51 3.26
C TRP A 85 5.21 -11.93 1.86
N HIS A 86 5.61 -12.77 0.91
CA HIS A 86 5.62 -12.41 -0.50
C HIS A 86 4.38 -13.03 -1.13
N ILE A 87 3.60 -12.22 -1.84
CA ILE A 87 2.44 -12.66 -2.62
C ILE A 87 2.71 -12.23 -4.04
N GLU A 88 2.82 -13.20 -4.94
CA GLU A 88 3.12 -12.98 -6.34
C GLU A 88 2.07 -13.62 -7.23
N TRP A 89 1.76 -12.95 -8.32
CA TRP A 89 0.91 -13.48 -9.37
C TRP A 89 1.45 -13.07 -10.74
N ARG A 90 1.12 -13.85 -11.76
CA ARG A 90 1.40 -13.56 -13.17
C ARG A 90 0.12 -13.15 -13.87
N GLU A 91 0.21 -12.17 -14.75
CA GLU A 91 -0.96 -11.59 -15.45
C GLU A 91 -2.04 -11.11 -14.46
N GLY A 92 -2.98 -10.29 -14.88
CA GLY A 92 -4.05 -9.83 -13.98
C GLY A 92 -3.84 -8.42 -13.42
N PRO A 93 -4.32 -8.12 -12.19
CA PRO A 93 -4.34 -6.76 -11.65
C PRO A 93 -2.95 -6.22 -11.37
N HIS A 94 -2.84 -4.89 -11.34
CA HIS A 94 -1.65 -4.20 -10.86
C HIS A 94 -1.49 -4.39 -9.34
N ALA A 95 -0.25 -4.41 -8.86
CA ALA A 95 0.03 -4.48 -7.42
C ALA A 95 -0.57 -3.29 -6.65
N CYS A 96 -0.64 -2.11 -7.26
CA CYS A 96 -1.29 -0.94 -6.68
C CYS A 96 -2.81 -1.12 -6.51
N GLU A 97 -3.50 -1.70 -7.49
CA GLU A 97 -4.95 -1.98 -7.42
C GLU A 97 -5.24 -2.98 -6.27
N VAL A 98 -4.41 -4.03 -6.16
CA VAL A 98 -4.55 -5.01 -5.06
C VAL A 98 -4.27 -4.34 -3.71
N ALA A 99 -3.24 -3.49 -3.62
CA ALA A 99 -2.93 -2.75 -2.39
C ALA A 99 -4.07 -1.81 -1.98
N GLU A 100 -4.66 -1.07 -2.93
CA GLU A 100 -5.81 -0.19 -2.70
C GLU A 100 -7.01 -0.96 -2.17
N ILE A 101 -7.30 -2.14 -2.72
CA ILE A 101 -8.41 -2.99 -2.25
C ILE A 101 -8.17 -3.49 -0.82
N LEU A 102 -6.94 -3.93 -0.53
CA LEU A 102 -6.58 -4.44 0.80
C LEU A 102 -6.57 -3.33 1.87
N VAL A 103 -6.24 -2.09 1.49
CA VAL A 103 -6.20 -0.94 2.39
C VAL A 103 -7.55 -0.23 2.51
N GLY A 104 -8.30 -0.15 1.40
CA GLY A 104 -9.41 0.77 1.21
C GLY A 104 -10.80 0.16 1.09
N GLY A 105 -11.00 -1.10 1.48
CA GLY A 105 -12.29 -1.80 1.31
C GLY A 105 -12.96 -2.30 2.59
N GLU A 106 -14.23 -2.70 2.46
CA GLU A 106 -15.02 -3.52 3.41
C GLU A 106 -14.42 -4.94 3.56
N THR A 107 -13.14 -5.01 3.90
CA THR A 107 -12.42 -6.25 4.09
C THR A 107 -12.14 -6.48 5.58
N GLU A 108 -11.77 -7.70 5.91
CA GLU A 108 -11.22 -8.08 7.22
C GLU A 108 -9.95 -7.30 7.61
N LEU A 109 -9.40 -6.48 6.69
CA LEU A 109 -8.21 -5.66 6.88
C LEU A 109 -8.49 -4.17 7.06
N ASN A 110 -9.75 -3.73 7.09
CA ASN A 110 -10.08 -2.33 7.22
C ASN A 110 -9.42 -1.71 8.48
N GLY A 111 -8.54 -0.71 8.26
CA GLY A 111 -7.75 -0.07 9.31
C GLY A 111 -6.57 -0.90 9.87
N LEU A 112 -6.35 -2.12 9.39
CA LEU A 112 -5.27 -3.03 9.81
C LEU A 112 -4.11 -3.09 8.82
N ALA A 113 -4.34 -2.71 7.56
CA ALA A 113 -3.33 -2.67 6.51
C ALA A 113 -2.89 -1.23 6.22
N VAL A 114 -1.57 -1.00 6.16
CA VAL A 114 -0.97 0.31 5.90
C VAL A 114 0.08 0.18 4.79
N PRO A 115 0.03 1.00 3.72
CA PRO A 115 1.10 1.04 2.72
C PRO A 115 2.45 1.42 3.33
N VAL A 116 3.50 0.72 2.91
CA VAL A 116 4.89 0.99 3.31
C VAL A 116 5.71 1.26 2.06
N GLY A 117 6.15 2.50 1.88
CA GLY A 117 6.98 2.89 0.75
C GLY A 117 6.20 3.05 -0.57
N PRO A 118 6.90 3.09 -1.71
CA PRO A 118 6.29 3.38 -3.00
C PRO A 118 5.40 2.22 -3.47
N VAL A 119 4.19 2.56 -3.90
CA VAL A 119 3.23 1.63 -4.50
C VAL A 119 3.27 1.84 -6.01
N THR A 120 3.50 0.75 -6.76
CA THR A 120 3.63 0.77 -8.22
C THR A 120 2.74 -0.27 -8.88
N GLY A 121 2.62 -0.22 -10.20
CA GLY A 121 1.86 -1.22 -10.95
C GLY A 121 2.37 -2.66 -10.80
N ARG A 122 3.65 -2.86 -10.48
CA ARG A 122 4.28 -4.20 -10.37
C ARG A 122 4.61 -4.61 -8.94
N THR A 123 4.74 -3.66 -8.02
CA THR A 123 5.15 -3.95 -6.65
C THR A 123 4.48 -2.99 -5.68
N ALA A 124 4.02 -3.53 -4.56
CA ALA A 124 3.52 -2.75 -3.43
C ALA A 124 3.96 -3.43 -2.12
N SER A 125 4.19 -2.66 -1.07
CA SER A 125 4.49 -3.21 0.25
C SER A 125 3.49 -2.68 1.27
N LEU A 126 3.06 -3.57 2.17
CA LEU A 126 2.07 -3.29 3.20
C LEU A 126 2.61 -3.75 4.56
N ASP A 127 2.26 -3.02 5.62
CA ASP A 127 2.30 -3.51 6.99
C ASP A 127 0.87 -3.90 7.39
N VAL A 128 0.68 -5.15 7.78
CA VAL A 128 -0.61 -5.68 8.23
C VAL A 128 -0.45 -6.19 9.65
N MET A 129 -1.04 -5.48 10.61
CA MET A 129 -0.93 -5.80 12.05
C MET A 129 0.54 -5.92 12.55
N GLY A 130 1.47 -5.16 11.98
CA GLY A 130 2.90 -5.23 12.28
C GLY A 130 3.67 -6.32 11.53
N VAL A 131 3.04 -6.99 10.55
CA VAL A 131 3.65 -8.02 9.69
C VAL A 131 3.82 -7.44 8.29
N GLY A 132 5.04 -7.51 7.73
CA GLY A 132 5.34 -7.04 6.39
C GLY A 132 4.81 -7.96 5.29
N PHE A 133 4.23 -7.36 4.25
CA PHE A 133 3.78 -8.00 3.02
C PHE A 133 4.38 -7.30 1.80
N VAL A 134 4.82 -8.09 0.83
CA VAL A 134 5.29 -7.62 -0.47
C VAL A 134 4.40 -8.25 -1.54
N LEU A 135 3.70 -7.40 -2.29
CA LEU A 135 2.85 -7.77 -3.41
C LEU A 135 3.63 -7.61 -4.70
N ARG A 136 3.63 -8.62 -5.57
CA ARG A 136 4.37 -8.61 -6.83
C ARG A 136 3.48 -9.08 -7.98
N ALA A 137 3.29 -8.20 -8.95
CA ALA A 137 2.60 -8.53 -10.19
C ALA A 137 3.63 -8.71 -11.32
N ILE A 138 3.69 -9.92 -11.87
CA ILE A 138 4.51 -10.25 -13.03
C ILE A 138 3.67 -10.04 -14.28
N ASP A 139 4.06 -9.05 -15.08
CA ASP A 139 3.41 -8.66 -16.33
C ASP A 139 1.92 -8.30 -16.15
N PRO A 140 1.62 -7.33 -15.26
CA PRO A 140 0.24 -6.95 -14.96
C PRO A 140 -0.42 -6.30 -16.18
N LEU A 141 -1.71 -6.60 -16.35
CA LEU A 141 -2.55 -6.03 -17.41
C LEU A 141 -3.47 -4.93 -16.89
N GLY A 142 -3.76 -4.93 -15.59
CA GLY A 142 -4.69 -4.01 -14.92
C GLY A 142 -6.14 -4.48 -15.00
N MET A 143 -6.94 -4.15 -13.98
CA MET A 143 -8.32 -4.63 -13.87
C MET A 143 -9.21 -4.11 -15.01
N GLU A 144 -9.02 -2.87 -15.44
CA GLU A 144 -9.79 -2.28 -16.54
C GLU A 144 -9.60 -3.04 -17.86
N ARG A 145 -8.36 -3.37 -18.20
CA ARG A 145 -8.03 -4.14 -19.40
C ARG A 145 -8.59 -5.57 -19.32
N LEU A 146 -8.57 -6.19 -18.15
CA LEU A 146 -9.14 -7.53 -17.98
C LEU A 146 -10.65 -7.52 -18.19
N ARG A 147 -11.36 -6.54 -17.63
CA ARG A 147 -12.81 -6.38 -17.81
C ARG A 147 -13.18 -6.12 -19.27
N SER A 148 -12.30 -5.47 -20.04
CA SER A 148 -12.48 -5.25 -21.48
C SER A 148 -12.29 -6.50 -22.34
N ARG A 149 -11.72 -7.61 -21.81
CA ARG A 149 -11.55 -8.88 -22.54
C ARG A 149 -12.82 -9.74 -22.38
N PRO A 150 -13.65 -9.91 -23.43
CA PRO A 150 -14.98 -10.53 -23.28
C PRO A 150 -14.99 -12.03 -22.99
N GLY A 151 -13.85 -12.74 -23.16
CA GLY A 151 -13.80 -14.20 -23.19
C GLY A 151 -13.45 -14.89 -21.87
N VAL A 152 -12.61 -14.29 -21.02
CA VAL A 152 -12.08 -14.98 -19.81
C VAL A 152 -13.11 -14.96 -18.67
N TRP A 153 -13.79 -13.84 -18.49
CA TRP A 153 -14.76 -13.65 -17.41
C TRP A 153 -16.10 -14.33 -17.65
N ARG A 154 -16.56 -14.41 -18.91
CA ARG A 154 -17.84 -15.04 -19.23
C ARG A 154 -17.85 -16.54 -18.98
N MET A 155 -16.75 -17.25 -19.21
CA MET A 155 -16.68 -18.68 -18.93
C MET A 155 -16.59 -18.97 -17.42
N ALA A 156 -15.78 -18.23 -16.67
CA ALA A 156 -15.69 -18.41 -15.22
C ALA A 156 -17.01 -18.04 -14.50
N ALA A 157 -17.68 -16.96 -14.92
CA ALA A 157 -18.99 -16.60 -14.41
C ALA A 157 -20.09 -17.61 -14.81
N ALA A 158 -20.05 -18.14 -16.04
CA ALA A 158 -20.96 -19.21 -16.47
C ALA A 158 -20.76 -20.52 -15.70
N LEU A 159 -19.53 -20.83 -15.28
CA LEU A 159 -19.23 -21.97 -14.41
C LEU A 159 -19.67 -21.73 -12.95
N ASN A 160 -19.51 -20.51 -12.42
CA ASN A 160 -19.91 -20.17 -11.06
C ASN A 160 -21.42 -19.97 -10.89
N GLY A 161 -22.14 -19.54 -11.93
CA GLY A 161 -23.60 -19.41 -11.94
C GLY A 161 -24.35 -20.74 -11.94
N ALA A 162 -23.64 -21.87 -12.11
CA ALA A 162 -24.22 -23.21 -12.06
C ALA A 162 -24.34 -23.80 -10.64
N VAL A 163 -24.02 -23.02 -9.59
CA VAL A 163 -24.31 -23.41 -8.20
C VAL A 163 -25.63 -22.78 -7.77
N PRO A 164 -26.76 -23.51 -7.80
CA PRO A 164 -28.03 -22.95 -7.33
C PRO A 164 -27.99 -22.75 -5.82
N ALA A 165 -28.26 -21.50 -5.41
CA ALA A 165 -28.62 -21.15 -4.05
C ALA A 165 -29.98 -21.80 -3.72
N GLY A 166 -29.95 -22.96 -3.07
CA GLY A 166 -31.16 -23.59 -2.54
C GLY A 166 -31.16 -25.10 -2.71
N GLY A 167 -30.73 -25.81 -1.66
CA GLY A 167 -31.01 -27.24 -1.52
C GLY A 167 -29.82 -28.02 -0.97
N ARG A 168 -29.89 -28.39 0.31
CA ARG A 168 -29.15 -29.55 0.83
C ARG A 168 -29.53 -30.77 -0.01
N SER A 169 -28.66 -31.26 -0.91
CA SER A 169 -28.73 -32.65 -1.38
C SER A 169 -27.46 -33.12 -2.12
N ARG A 170 -26.82 -34.15 -1.55
CA ARG A 170 -26.04 -35.24 -2.18
C ARG A 170 -25.15 -34.91 -3.39
N THR A 171 -24.00 -34.30 -3.15
CA THR A 171 -22.81 -34.41 -4.03
C THR A 171 -21.56 -34.89 -3.29
N GLY A 172 -21.74 -35.61 -2.20
CA GLY A 172 -20.71 -36.54 -1.73
C GLY A 172 -20.83 -37.83 -2.52
N ARG A 173 -19.71 -38.38 -3.00
CA ARG A 173 -19.54 -39.74 -3.58
C ARG A 173 -19.70 -39.91 -5.11
N HIS A 174 -19.40 -38.90 -5.93
CA HIS A 174 -19.22 -39.14 -7.37
C HIS A 174 -17.92 -39.92 -7.66
N TRP A 175 -16.83 -39.60 -6.96
CA TRP A 175 -15.52 -40.23 -7.18
C TRP A 175 -15.42 -41.65 -6.61
N GLU A 176 -16.24 -42.03 -5.61
CA GLU A 176 -16.27 -43.40 -5.05
C GLU A 176 -16.83 -44.42 -6.06
N ALA A 177 -17.68 -43.99 -7.00
CA ALA A 177 -18.22 -44.88 -8.04
C ALA A 177 -17.23 -45.17 -9.17
N LEU A 178 -16.21 -44.34 -9.35
CA LEU A 178 -15.23 -44.46 -10.44
C LEU A 178 -14.03 -45.36 -10.10
N LEU A 179 -13.81 -45.64 -8.81
CA LEU A 179 -12.68 -46.46 -8.34
C LEU A 179 -13.08 -47.91 -7.99
N GLY A 180 -14.30 -48.33 -8.34
CA GLY A 180 -14.76 -49.70 -8.19
C GLY A 180 -14.97 -50.10 -6.74
N GLY A 181 -16.16 -49.80 -6.22
CA GLY A 181 -16.74 -50.54 -5.09
C GLY A 181 -17.30 -51.87 -5.56
#